data_AF-A0A223V402-F1
#
_entry.id   AF-A0A223V402-F1
#
_cell.length_a   1.000
_cell.length_b   1.000
_cell.length_c   1.000
_cell.angle_alpha   90.00
_cell.angle_beta   90.00
_cell.angle_gamma   90.00
#
_symmetry.space_group_name_H-M   'P 1'
#
loop_
_entity.id
_entity.type
_entity.pdbx_description
1 polymer ?
#
loop_
_entity_poly.entity_id
_entity_poly.type
_entity_poly.pdbx_seq_one_letter_code
_entity_poly.pdbx_strand_id
1 'polypeptide(L)'
;MKRIFIMDDDGLKEYVPVESLKNNLAPKLEDKDNGNQTENEMLTIADLVKKFKVTRPTIYSWMEKGLLKKIPIGGRVLFHPNDINELIDRLRGISS
;
A
#
# COMPACT_ATOMS: atom_id res chain seq x y z
N MET A 1 18.46 -37.40 0.58
CA MET A 1 17.06 -36.93 0.72
C MET A 1 16.17 -37.84 -0.11
N LYS A 2 15.05 -38.30 0.44
CA LYS A 2 14.08 -39.11 -0.32
C LYS A 2 13.15 -38.16 -1.06
N ARG A 3 13.01 -38.36 -2.37
CA ARG A 3 12.06 -37.63 -3.24
C ARG A 3 10.86 -38.53 -3.48
N ILE A 4 9.66 -37.96 -3.47
CA ILE A 4 8.42 -38.70 -3.72
C ILE A 4 7.90 -38.23 -5.07
N PHE A 5 7.52 -39.16 -5.93
CA PHE A 5 6.94 -38.87 -7.24
C PHE A 5 5.55 -39.50 -7.32
N ILE A 6 4.62 -38.79 -7.93
CA ILE A 6 3.22 -39.19 -8.17
C ILE A 6 3.02 -39.21 -9.68
N MET A 7 2.35 -40.23 -10.21
CA MET A 7 2.05 -40.35 -11.63
C MET A 7 0.56 -40.11 -11.84
N ASP A 8 0.23 -39.06 -12.59
CA ASP A 8 -1.13 -38.74 -13.02
C ASP A 8 -1.27 -38.94 -14.54
N ASP A 9 -2.44 -38.64 -15.10
CA ASP A 9 -2.71 -38.75 -16.55
C ASP A 9 -1.76 -37.87 -17.41
N ASP A 10 -1.20 -36.82 -16.81
CA ASP A 10 -0.19 -35.93 -17.43
C ASP A 10 1.26 -36.46 -17.29
N GLY A 11 1.45 -37.62 -16.66
CA GLY A 11 2.75 -38.21 -16.40
C GLY A 11 3.27 -38.04 -14.97
N LEU A 12 4.58 -38.26 -14.79
CA LEU A 12 5.22 -38.32 -13.47
C LEU A 12 5.58 -36.92 -12.94
N LYS A 13 5.00 -36.52 -11.81
CA LYS A 13 5.24 -35.25 -11.10
C LYS A 13 5.89 -35.49 -9.73
N GLU A 14 6.84 -34.65 -9.33
CA GLU A 14 7.44 -34.72 -7.99
C GLU A 14 6.45 -34.14 -6.96
N TYR A 15 6.18 -34.89 -5.89
CA TYR A 15 5.37 -34.44 -4.78
C TYR A 15 6.17 -33.47 -3.92
N VAL A 16 5.71 -32.21 -3.89
CA VAL A 16 6.26 -31.16 -3.03
C VAL A 16 5.20 -30.78 -2.00
N PRO A 17 5.42 -31.02 -0.69
CA PRO A 17 4.49 -30.59 0.36
C PRO A 17 4.23 -29.09 0.30
N VAL A 18 2.97 -28.68 0.50
CA VAL A 18 2.52 -27.29 0.40
C VAL A 18 3.26 -26.38 1.40
N GLU A 19 3.69 -26.93 2.53
CA GLU A 19 4.49 -26.26 3.55
C GLU A 19 5.90 -25.90 3.05
N SER A 20 6.46 -26.70 2.13
CA SER A 20 7.79 -26.45 1.55
C SER A 20 7.78 -25.32 0.53
N LEU A 21 6.62 -24.97 -0.03
CA LEU A 21 6.46 -23.84 -0.95
C LEU A 21 6.44 -22.47 -0.24
N LYS A 22 6.26 -22.46 1.10
CA LYS A 22 6.15 -21.20 1.86
C LYS A 22 7.47 -20.46 2.07
N ASN A 23 8.62 -21.11 1.87
CA ASN A 23 9.92 -20.55 2.23
C ASN A 23 10.76 -19.97 1.07
N ASN A 24 10.25 -19.96 -0.17
CA ASN A 24 10.99 -19.43 -1.33
C ASN A 24 10.19 -18.48 -2.25
N LEU A 25 9.14 -17.84 -1.73
CA LEU A 25 8.57 -16.66 -2.38
C LEU A 25 9.32 -15.42 -1.85
N ALA A 26 10.34 -15.01 -2.61
CA ALA A 26 10.93 -13.68 -2.59
C ALA A 26 9.85 -12.57 -2.49
N PRO A 27 10.17 -11.38 -1.97
CA PRO A 27 9.17 -10.38 -1.59
C PRO A 27 8.30 -10.01 -2.79
N LYS A 28 7.01 -10.32 -2.72
CA LYS A 28 6.02 -9.74 -3.62
C LYS A 28 5.97 -8.24 -3.37
N LEU A 29 6.69 -7.48 -4.19
CA LEU A 29 6.28 -6.14 -4.58
C LEU A 29 5.06 -6.28 -5.50
N GLU A 30 3.93 -6.67 -4.93
CA GLU A 30 2.62 -6.56 -5.55
C GLU A 30 1.81 -5.52 -4.80
N ASP A 31 2.17 -4.24 -4.95
CA ASP A 31 1.16 -3.19 -4.87
C ASP A 31 0.54 -3.10 -6.27
N LYS A 32 -0.37 -4.03 -6.58
CA LYS A 32 -1.42 -3.77 -7.57
C LYS A 32 -2.35 -2.75 -6.93
N ASP A 33 -2.07 -1.46 -7.12
CA ASP A 33 -3.06 -0.46 -6.77
C ASP A 33 -4.03 -0.29 -7.95
N ASN A 34 -5.22 -0.83 -7.73
CA ASN A 34 -6.34 -0.76 -8.66
C ASN A 34 -6.74 0.71 -8.77
N GLY A 35 -6.43 1.35 -9.89
CA GLY A 35 -7.06 2.61 -10.27
C GLY A 35 -8.57 2.39 -10.42
N ASN A 36 -9.36 3.14 -9.65
CA ASN A 36 -10.80 3.01 -9.36
C ASN A 36 -11.06 2.03 -8.21
N GLN A 37 -11.42 2.47 -7.00
CA GLN A 37 -12.51 3.36 -6.60
C GLN A 37 -12.33 3.53 -5.07
N THR A 38 -12.36 4.73 -4.49
CA THR A 38 -13.57 5.31 -3.87
C THR A 38 -13.31 6.80 -3.57
N GLU A 39 -14.02 7.70 -4.25
CA GLU A 39 -13.93 9.15 -4.02
C GLU A 39 -14.39 9.57 -2.61
N ASN A 40 -14.99 8.63 -1.87
CA ASN A 40 -15.51 8.79 -0.51
C ASN A 40 -14.68 8.10 0.59
N GLU A 41 -13.57 7.45 0.27
CA GLU A 41 -12.74 6.82 1.30
C GLU A 41 -11.77 7.82 1.91
N MET A 42 -11.78 7.89 3.25
CA MET A 42 -10.82 8.72 3.97
C MET A 42 -9.43 8.11 3.85
N LEU A 43 -8.43 8.96 3.63
CA LEU A 43 -7.05 8.54 3.46
C LEU A 43 -6.35 8.37 4.80
N THR A 44 -5.51 7.36 4.92
CA THR A 44 -4.65 7.14 6.08
C THR A 44 -3.26 7.76 5.88
N ILE A 45 -2.45 7.81 6.94
CA ILE A 45 -1.04 8.22 6.84
C ILE A 45 -0.27 7.33 5.85
N ALA A 46 -0.58 6.03 5.77
CA ALA A 46 0.10 5.13 4.84
C ALA A 46 -0.22 5.49 3.39
N ASP A 47 -1.45 5.88 3.11
CA ASP A 47 -1.89 6.30 1.77
C ASP A 47 -1.20 7.61 1.38
N LEU A 48 -1.07 8.56 2.30
CA LEU A 48 -0.34 9.81 2.05
C LEU A 48 1.15 9.55 1.79
N VAL A 49 1.79 8.65 2.53
CA VAL A 49 3.17 8.22 2.29
C VAL A 49 3.33 7.67 0.87
N LYS A 50 2.42 6.79 0.44
CA LYS A 50 2.43 6.22 -0.91
C LYS A 50 2.17 7.27 -2.00
N LYS A 51 1.23 8.18 -1.77
CA LYS A 51 0.79 9.23 -2.71
C LYS A 51 1.85 10.31 -2.92
N PHE A 52 2.42 10.82 -1.84
CA PHE A 52 3.43 11.91 -1.90
C PHE A 52 4.86 11.41 -2.06
N LYS A 53 5.10 10.09 -1.96
CA LYS A 53 6.46 9.50 -1.98
C LYS A 53 7.38 10.10 -0.92
N VAL A 54 6.84 10.33 0.27
CA VAL A 54 7.56 10.89 1.44
C VAL A 54 7.53 9.92 2.62
N THR A 55 8.33 10.19 3.64
CA THR A 55 8.36 9.36 4.86
C THR A 55 7.28 9.78 5.87
N ARG A 56 6.96 8.89 6.82
CA ARG A 56 6.01 9.19 7.90
C ARG A 56 6.39 10.44 8.73
N PRO A 57 7.67 10.65 9.12
CA PRO A 57 8.10 11.88 9.78
C PRO A 57 7.73 13.15 9.02
N THR A 58 7.84 13.14 7.69
CA THR A 58 7.43 14.28 6.85
C THR A 58 5.94 14.55 6.97
N ILE A 59 5.10 13.52 6.92
CA ILE A 59 3.65 13.65 7.12
C ILE A 59 3.32 14.16 8.52
N TYR A 60 4.01 13.68 9.57
CA TYR A 60 3.85 14.20 10.93
C TYR A 60 4.21 15.69 11.01
N SER A 61 5.34 16.10 10.42
CA SER A 61 5.74 17.50 10.37
C SER A 61 4.72 18.37 9.62
N TRP A 62 4.12 17.87 8.54
CA TRP A 62 3.07 18.60 7.81
C TRP A 62 1.80 18.76 8.63
N MET A 63 1.43 17.77 9.44
CA MET A 63 0.31 17.91 10.38
C MET A 63 0.62 18.93 11.48
N GLU A 64 1.82 18.91 12.05
CA GLU A 64 2.25 19.88 13.08
C GLU A 64 2.28 21.30 12.54
N LYS A 65 2.68 21.48 11.27
CA LYS A 65 2.68 22.77 10.57
C LYS A 65 1.29 23.21 10.10
N GLY A 66 0.26 22.38 10.27
CA GLY A 66 -1.11 22.69 9.82
C GLY A 66 -1.32 22.63 8.30
N LEU A 67 -0.38 22.03 7.55
CA LEU A 67 -0.51 21.82 6.10
C LEU A 67 -1.49 20.69 5.77
N LEU A 68 -1.65 19.74 6.68
CA LEU A 68 -2.59 18.62 6.57
C LEU A 68 -3.62 18.67 7.70
N LYS A 69 -4.90 18.69 7.33
CA LYS A 69 -6.00 18.64 8.29
C LYS A 69 -6.26 17.20 8.74
N LYS A 70 -5.84 16.88 9.96
CA LYS A 70 -6.06 15.55 10.56
C LYS A 70 -7.47 15.40 11.13
N ILE A 71 -8.10 14.27 10.88
CA ILE A 71 -9.42 13.89 11.41
C ILE A 71 -9.24 12.63 12.27
N PRO A 72 -9.23 12.75 13.61
CA PRO A 72 -9.13 11.59 14.48
C PRO A 72 -10.49 10.86 14.55
N ILE A 73 -10.53 9.59 14.11
CA ILE A 73 -11.73 8.74 14.18
C ILE A 73 -11.32 7.36 14.69
N GLY A 74 -11.91 6.91 15.80
CA GLY A 74 -11.68 5.56 16.34
C GLY A 74 -10.20 5.24 16.64
N GLY A 75 -9.43 6.21 17.11
CA GLY A 75 -8.00 6.05 17.39
C GLY A 75 -7.09 6.06 16.14
N ARG A 76 -7.66 6.25 14.95
CA ARG A 76 -6.91 6.42 13.70
C ARG A 76 -6.92 7.88 13.27
N VAL A 77 -5.85 8.29 12.60
CA VAL A 77 -5.76 9.60 11.96
C VAL A 77 -6.06 9.45 10.47
N LEU A 78 -7.10 10.14 10.03
CA LEU A 78 -7.61 10.10 8.67
C LEU A 78 -7.59 11.50 8.03
N PHE A 79 -7.65 11.55 6.70
CA PHE A 79 -7.61 12.77 5.91
C PHE A 79 -8.68 12.74 4.83
N HIS A 80 -9.30 13.89 4.59
CA HIS A 80 -10.28 14.03 3.52
C HIS A 80 -9.56 14.14 2.16
N PRO A 81 -9.98 13.41 1.12
CA PRO A 81 -9.31 13.45 -0.18
C PRO A 81 -9.32 14.84 -0.82
N ASN A 82 -10.37 15.63 -0.64
CA ASN A 82 -10.42 17.01 -1.15
C ASN A 82 -9.32 17.90 -0.55
N ASP A 83 -9.09 17.84 0.76
CA ASP A 83 -8.03 18.62 1.42
C ASP A 83 -6.64 18.28 0.85
N ILE A 84 -6.43 17.00 0.50
CA ILE A 84 -5.19 16.52 -0.11
C ILE A 84 -5.05 17.05 -1.55
N ASN A 85 -6.12 17.05 -2.33
CA ASN A 85 -6.11 17.57 -3.70
C ASN A 85 -5.88 19.09 -3.70
N GLU A 86 -6.54 19.84 -2.82
CA GLU A 86 -6.29 21.28 -2.66
C GLU A 86 -4.83 21.58 -2.30
N LEU A 87 -4.21 20.77 -1.44
CA LEU A 87 -2.80 20.92 -1.12
C LEU A 87 -1.92 20.69 -2.36
N ILE A 88 -2.21 19.67 -3.17
CA ILE A 88 -1.47 19.40 -4.42
C ILE A 88 -1.61 20.57 -5.39
N ASP A 89 -2.82 21.10 -5.55
CA ASP A 89 -3.08 22.21 -6.48
C ASP A 89 -2.39 23.49 -6.02
N ARG A 90 -2.38 23.78 -4.72
CA ARG A 90 -1.58 24.90 -4.16
C ARG A 90 -0.09 24.72 -4.45
N LEU A 91 0.46 23.52 -4.25
CA LEU A 91 1.87 23.23 -4.53
C LEU A 91 2.23 23.38 -6.01
N ARG A 92 1.33 23.00 -6.92
CA ARG A 92 1.50 23.19 -8.37
C ARG A 92 1.41 24.66 -8.78
N GLY A 93 0.46 25.41 -8.22
CA GLY A 93 0.24 26.82 -8.52
C GLY A 93 1.37 27.75 -8.06
N ILE A 94 2.17 27.34 -7.07
CA ILE A 94 3.38 28.08 -6.64
C ILE A 94 4.51 28.01 -7.69
N SER A 95 4.45 27.05 -8.63
CA SER A 95 5.50 26.82 -9.62
C SER A 95 5.23 27.44 -11.00
N SER A 96 4.18 28.27 -11.14
CA SER A 96 3.86 29.06 -12.36
C SER A 96 4.08 30.55 -12.13
#